data_AF-A0ABD1PHG5-F1
#
_entry.id   AF-A0ABD1PHG5-F1
#
_cell.length_a   1.000
_cell.length_b   1.000
_cell.length_c   1.000
_cell.angle_alpha   90.00
_cell.angle_beta   90.00
_cell.angle_gamma   90.00
#
_symmetry.space_group_name_H-M   'P 1'
#
loop_
_entity.id
_entity.type
_entity.pdbx_description
1 polymer ?
#
loop_
_entity_poly.entity_id
_entity_poly.type
_entity_poly.pdbx_seq_one_letter_code
_entity_poly.pdbx_strand_id
1 'polypeptide(L)'
;MSKDGSSKTFLNAVQRSVDEVGRLLESNLTCKCISEELKVGLPRPLVANAGIKDGVLVPEVDISRLSTPTYEPAELLARVRHIALAVSVGSMIEFVVLKSWLSAFYRSKGGGCLPVYCEPQEIEEIECEDYEQKKQDSLKQWKDPWRPNLRRT
;
A
#
# COMPACT_ATOMS: atom_id res chain seq x y z
N MET A 1 18.63 -12.28 30.28
CA MET A 1 18.07 -12.13 28.92
C MET A 1 17.27 -10.85 28.91
N SER A 2 17.91 -9.74 28.56
CA SER A 2 17.35 -8.39 28.67
C SER A 2 16.37 -8.11 27.53
N LYS A 3 15.35 -7.32 27.86
CA LYS A 3 14.05 -7.20 27.21
C LYS A 3 14.09 -6.18 26.07
N ASP A 4 14.78 -6.50 24.98
CA ASP A 4 14.94 -5.57 23.83
C ASP A 4 13.76 -5.60 22.83
N GLY A 5 12.71 -6.39 23.10
CA GLY A 5 11.54 -6.55 22.24
C GLY A 5 10.35 -5.61 22.52
N SER A 6 10.34 -4.88 23.64
CA SER A 6 9.13 -4.14 24.08
C SER A 6 8.78 -2.94 23.19
N SER A 7 9.78 -2.21 22.68
CA SER A 7 9.58 -0.99 21.90
C SER A 7 9.00 -1.27 20.50
N LYS A 8 9.54 -2.28 19.78
CA LYS A 8 9.07 -2.62 18.42
C LYS A 8 7.63 -3.13 18.43
N THR A 9 7.27 -3.98 19.39
CA THR A 9 5.90 -4.48 19.53
C THR A 9 4.93 -3.35 19.86
N PHE A 10 5.32 -2.43 20.75
CA PHE A 10 4.51 -1.25 21.06
C PHE A 10 4.31 -0.35 19.83
N LEU A 11 5.39 -0.02 19.10
CA LEU A 11 5.30 0.78 17.88
C LEU A 11 4.40 0.13 16.83
N ASN A 12 4.49 -1.19 16.65
CA ASN A 12 3.60 -1.92 15.75
C ASN A 12 2.13 -1.84 16.22
N ALA A 13 1.87 -1.99 17.53
CA ALA A 13 0.51 -1.86 18.06
C ALA A 13 -0.06 -0.44 17.84
N VAL A 14 0.77 0.60 18.01
CA VAL A 14 0.39 1.99 17.71
C VAL A 14 0.09 2.16 16.22
N GLN A 15 0.96 1.67 15.34
CA GLN A 15 0.75 1.74 13.89
C GLN A 15 -0.55 1.04 13.48
N ARG A 16 -0.79 -0.18 13.99
CA ARG A 16 -2.03 -0.94 13.73
C ARG A 16 -3.27 -0.22 14.21
N SER A 17 -3.18 0.48 15.34
CA SER A 17 -4.29 1.28 15.88
C SER A 17 -4.57 2.49 14.97
N VAL A 18 -3.52 3.17 14.49
CA VAL A 18 -3.65 4.30 13.55
C VAL A 18 -4.22 3.83 12.20
N ASP A 19 -3.75 2.69 11.69
CA ASP A 19 -4.24 2.11 10.44
C ASP A 19 -5.74 1.76 10.53
N GLU A 20 -6.19 1.22 11.66
CA GLU A 20 -7.59 0.91 11.90
C GLU A 20 -8.47 2.17 11.98
N VAL A 21 -7.98 3.24 12.62
CA VAL A 21 -8.66 4.55 12.60
C VAL A 21 -8.83 5.05 11.17
N GLY A 22 -7.78 4.92 10.35
CA GLY A 22 -7.84 5.27 8.93
C GLY A 22 -8.88 4.45 8.17
N ARG A 23 -8.86 3.12 8.32
CA ARG A 23 -9.81 2.21 7.66
C ARG A 23 -11.26 2.56 8.01
N LEU A 24 -11.55 2.77 9.29
CA LEU A 24 -12.89 3.11 9.77
C LEU A 24 -13.33 4.48 9.24
N LEU A 25 -12.44 5.48 9.23
CA LEU A 25 -12.76 6.80 8.71
C LEU A 25 -13.03 6.76 7.19
N GLU A 26 -12.16 6.08 6.43
CA GLU A 26 -12.34 5.90 4.99
C GLU A 26 -13.66 5.15 4.68
N SER A 27 -13.97 4.12 5.46
CA SER A 27 -15.24 3.38 5.34
C SER A 27 -16.45 4.27 5.62
N ASN A 28 -16.39 5.15 6.64
CA ASN A 28 -17.47 6.07 6.97
C ASN A 28 -17.67 7.16 5.91
N LEU A 29 -16.59 7.62 5.27
CA LEU A 29 -16.64 8.62 4.20
C LEU A 29 -17.03 8.03 2.84
N THR A 30 -16.87 6.71 2.64
CA THR A 30 -17.16 6.04 1.38
C THR A 30 -18.67 5.82 1.21
N CYS A 31 -19.24 6.33 0.12
CA CYS A 31 -20.66 6.12 -0.20
C CYS A 31 -21.00 4.62 -0.35
N LYS A 32 -22.16 4.21 0.16
CA LYS A 32 -22.68 2.84 -0.04
C LYS A 32 -22.88 2.47 -1.52
N CYS A 33 -23.02 3.48 -2.38
CA CYS A 33 -23.14 3.36 -3.83
C CYS A 33 -21.86 2.88 -4.55
N ILE A 34 -20.71 2.92 -3.88
CA ILE A 34 -19.45 2.42 -4.43
C ILE A 34 -19.49 0.89 -4.48
N SER A 35 -19.03 0.30 -5.59
CA SER A 35 -18.92 -1.16 -5.76
C SER A 35 -17.96 -1.77 -4.74
N GLU A 36 -18.22 -3.00 -4.29
CA GLU A 36 -17.34 -3.73 -3.37
C GLU A 36 -15.94 -3.96 -3.93
N GLU A 37 -15.81 -4.11 -5.25
CA GLU A 37 -14.51 -4.18 -5.96
C GLU A 37 -13.66 -2.94 -5.75
N LEU A 38 -14.30 -1.79 -5.55
CA LEU A 38 -13.65 -0.52 -5.25
C LEU A 38 -13.58 -0.23 -3.76
N LYS A 39 -13.91 -1.18 -2.87
CA LYS A 39 -13.78 -1.07 -1.40
C LYS A 39 -12.67 -1.95 -0.83
N VAL A 40 -11.75 -2.41 -1.68
CA VAL A 40 -10.59 -3.22 -1.26
C VAL A 40 -9.87 -2.58 -0.06
N GLY A 41 -9.64 -3.37 0.98
CA GLY A 41 -8.99 -2.95 2.22
C GLY A 41 -9.91 -2.32 3.27
N LEU A 42 -11.17 -2.03 2.94
CA LEU A 42 -12.16 -1.51 3.89
C LEU A 42 -12.89 -2.58 4.72
N PRO A 43 -13.11 -3.83 4.25
CA PRO A 43 -13.72 -4.85 5.09
C PRO A 43 -12.97 -5.06 6.41
N ARG A 44 -13.71 -5.46 7.44
CA ARG A 44 -13.13 -5.72 8.76
C ARG A 44 -12.04 -6.78 8.67
N PRO A 45 -10.86 -6.55 9.28
CA PRO A 45 -9.80 -7.53 9.27
C PRO A 45 -10.14 -8.74 10.15
N LEU A 46 -9.49 -9.87 9.87
CA LEU A 46 -9.53 -11.05 10.73
C LEU A 46 -8.64 -10.84 11.96
N VAL A 47 -9.08 -11.37 13.11
CA VAL A 47 -8.29 -11.40 14.34
C VAL A 47 -7.14 -12.41 14.16
N ALA A 48 -5.91 -11.98 14.44
CA ALA A 48 -4.70 -12.79 14.32
C ALA A 48 -4.04 -13.12 15.67
N ASN A 49 -4.76 -12.93 16.78
CA ASN A 49 -4.22 -13.17 18.13
C ASN A 49 -4.24 -14.65 18.49
N ALA A 50 -3.14 -15.12 19.11
CA ALA A 50 -3.07 -16.47 19.66
C ALA A 50 -4.19 -16.69 20.69
N GLY A 51 -4.86 -17.85 20.62
CA GLY A 51 -5.97 -18.20 21.51
C GLY A 51 -7.36 -17.68 21.08
N ILE A 52 -7.46 -16.96 19.96
CA ILE A 52 -8.74 -16.65 19.30
C ILE A 52 -8.98 -17.67 18.18
N LYS A 53 -10.24 -18.06 17.96
CA LYS A 53 -10.63 -18.95 16.87
C LYS A 53 -10.36 -18.29 15.51
N ASP A 54 -9.83 -19.06 14.56
CA ASP A 54 -9.66 -18.61 13.18
C ASP A 54 -10.99 -18.18 12.54
N GLY A 55 -10.92 -17.16 11.67
CA GLY A 55 -12.09 -16.63 10.97
C GLY A 55 -12.90 -15.59 11.76
N VAL A 56 -12.51 -15.27 13.00
CA VAL A 56 -13.16 -14.20 13.79
C VAL A 56 -12.75 -12.83 13.25
N LEU A 57 -13.70 -11.92 13.07
CA LEU A 57 -13.46 -10.53 12.64
C LEU A 57 -13.11 -9.64 13.83
N VAL A 58 -12.21 -8.67 13.63
CA VAL A 58 -11.88 -7.64 14.62
C VAL A 58 -13.14 -6.80 14.89
N PRO A 59 -13.56 -6.61 16.16
CA PRO A 59 -14.66 -5.71 16.54
C PRO A 59 -14.45 -4.31 15.98
N GLU A 60 -15.49 -3.69 15.41
CA GLU A 60 -15.40 -2.28 15.04
C GLU A 60 -15.35 -1.41 16.29
N VAL A 61 -14.47 -0.42 16.24
CA VAL A 61 -14.33 0.58 17.30
C VAL A 61 -15.14 1.81 16.90
N ASP A 62 -15.83 2.40 17.86
CA ASP A 62 -16.48 3.68 17.64
C ASP A 62 -15.46 4.82 17.61
N ILE A 63 -15.09 5.24 16.40
CA ILE A 63 -14.17 6.35 16.18
C ILE A 63 -14.84 7.73 16.28
N SER A 64 -16.16 7.82 16.50
CA SER A 64 -16.83 9.11 16.70
C SER A 64 -16.39 9.82 17.98
N ARG A 65 -15.84 9.04 18.93
CA ARG A 65 -15.23 9.53 20.16
C ARG A 65 -13.85 10.14 19.95
N LEU A 66 -13.22 9.89 18.80
CA LEU A 66 -11.95 10.50 18.44
C LEU A 66 -12.25 11.87 17.82
N SER A 67 -11.60 12.92 18.30
CA SER A 67 -11.66 14.24 17.67
C SER A 67 -10.85 14.23 16.37
N THR A 68 -11.39 13.64 15.31
CA THR A 68 -10.77 13.68 13.98
C THR A 68 -11.07 15.02 13.31
N PRO A 69 -10.07 15.70 12.74
CA PRO A 69 -10.31 16.95 12.02
C PRO A 69 -11.20 16.71 10.79
N THR A 70 -12.15 17.62 10.60
CA THR A 70 -13.02 17.69 9.43
C THR A 70 -12.50 18.76 8.49
N TYR A 71 -12.43 18.46 7.20
CA TYR A 71 -11.88 19.38 6.21
C TYR A 71 -12.92 19.72 5.13
N GLU A 72 -13.07 21.00 4.85
CA GLU A 72 -13.70 21.42 3.60
C GLU A 72 -12.80 21.02 2.41
N PRO A 73 -13.35 20.76 1.21
CA PRO A 73 -12.55 20.31 0.06
C PRO A 73 -11.36 21.21 -0.28
N ALA A 74 -11.53 22.53 -0.17
CA ALA A 74 -10.45 23.49 -0.41
C ALA A 74 -9.36 23.44 0.67
N GLU A 75 -9.74 23.22 1.94
CA GLU A 75 -8.80 23.07 3.04
C GLU A 75 -8.00 21.76 2.91
N LEU A 76 -8.67 20.66 2.55
CA LEU A 76 -8.03 19.37 2.30
C LEU A 76 -6.93 19.52 1.25
N LEU A 77 -7.25 20.15 0.11
CA LEU A 77 -6.28 20.37 -0.95
C LEU A 77 -5.11 21.26 -0.50
N ALA A 78 -5.39 22.33 0.25
CA ALA A 78 -4.35 23.21 0.79
C ALA A 78 -3.42 22.45 1.75
N ARG A 79 -3.95 21.61 2.64
CA ARG A 79 -3.16 20.79 3.56
C ARG A 79 -2.31 19.76 2.83
N VAL A 80 -2.87 19.04 1.86
CA VAL A 80 -2.13 18.05 1.08
C VAL A 80 -0.96 18.70 0.34
N ARG A 81 -1.17 19.87 -0.25
CA ARG A 81 -0.09 20.67 -0.85
C ARG A 81 0.96 21.10 0.17
N HIS A 82 0.53 21.59 1.33
CA HIS A 82 1.45 22.02 2.37
C HIS A 82 2.34 20.87 2.84
N ILE A 83 1.79 19.69 3.08
CA ILE A 83 2.54 18.49 3.48
C ILE A 83 3.51 18.06 2.39
N ALA A 84 3.08 18.07 1.13
CA ALA A 84 3.93 17.72 0.00
C ALA A 84 5.14 18.66 -0.15
N LEU A 85 4.98 19.96 0.18
CA LEU A 85 6.05 20.95 0.12
C LEU A 85 6.95 20.94 1.36
N ALA A 86 6.37 20.75 2.54
CA ALA A 86 7.10 20.83 3.81
C ALA A 86 7.81 19.53 4.20
N VAL A 87 7.48 18.40 3.54
CA VAL A 87 7.93 17.03 3.89
C VAL A 87 7.76 16.75 5.39
N SER A 88 6.68 17.30 5.97
CA SER A 88 6.44 17.33 7.40
C SER A 88 4.95 17.11 7.64
N VAL A 89 4.65 16.06 8.39
CA VAL A 89 3.30 15.78 8.90
C VAL A 89 3.32 16.01 10.40
N GLY A 90 2.33 16.73 10.93
CA GLY A 90 2.29 17.07 12.35
C GLY A 90 2.11 15.84 13.25
N SER A 91 1.32 14.85 12.81
CA SER A 91 1.13 13.59 13.53
C SER A 91 0.70 12.45 12.60
N MET A 92 0.87 11.21 13.07
CA MET A 92 0.38 10.02 12.36
C MET A 92 -1.15 10.03 12.18
N ILE A 93 -1.88 10.60 13.15
CA ILE A 93 -3.34 10.72 13.09
C ILE A 93 -3.75 11.74 12.03
N GLU A 94 -3.12 12.92 12.00
CA GLU A 94 -3.40 13.92 10.95
C GLU A 94 -3.14 13.33 9.56
N PHE A 95 -2.01 12.63 9.39
CA PHE A 95 -1.68 11.96 8.14
C PHE A 95 -2.73 10.91 7.75
N VAL A 96 -3.13 10.04 8.68
CA VAL A 96 -4.11 8.99 8.36
C VAL A 96 -5.48 9.56 8.04
N VAL A 97 -5.87 10.66 8.70
CA VAL A 97 -7.14 11.35 8.42
C VAL A 97 -7.11 11.91 7.01
N LEU A 98 -6.08 12.68 6.64
CA LEU A 98 -5.95 13.25 5.30
C LEU A 98 -5.92 12.17 4.21
N LYS A 99 -5.16 11.09 4.44
CA LYS A 99 -5.11 9.93 3.53
C LYS A 99 -6.50 9.31 3.36
N SER A 100 -7.25 9.13 4.44
CA SER A 100 -8.59 8.52 4.42
C SER A 100 -9.60 9.37 3.64
N TRP A 101 -9.56 10.70 3.82
CA TRP A 101 -10.36 11.65 3.03
C TRP A 101 -10.04 11.57 1.53
N LEU A 102 -8.75 11.57 1.19
CA LEU A 102 -8.30 11.44 -0.21
C LEU A 102 -8.69 10.10 -0.82
N SER A 103 -8.53 8.99 -0.10
CA SER A 103 -8.92 7.66 -0.56
C SER A 103 -10.41 7.59 -0.84
N ALA A 104 -11.26 8.06 0.09
CA ALA A 104 -12.71 8.06 -0.07
C ALA A 104 -13.13 8.92 -1.28
N PHE A 105 -12.51 10.10 -1.45
CA PHE A 105 -12.73 10.94 -2.63
C PHE A 105 -12.31 10.24 -3.93
N TYR A 106 -11.14 9.61 -3.96
CA TYR A 106 -10.65 8.89 -5.14
C TYR A 106 -11.58 7.72 -5.52
N ARG A 107 -12.05 6.96 -4.54
CA ARG A 107 -13.06 5.91 -4.74
C ARG A 107 -14.38 6.46 -5.29
N SER A 108 -14.81 7.64 -4.84
CA SER A 108 -16.00 8.31 -5.38
C SER A 108 -15.90 8.67 -6.88
N LYS A 109 -14.68 8.75 -7.41
CA LYS A 109 -14.40 8.98 -8.83
C LYS A 109 -14.26 7.69 -9.65
N GLY A 110 -14.56 6.53 -9.05
CA GLY A 110 -14.36 5.23 -9.67
C GLY A 110 -12.93 4.68 -9.53
N GLY A 111 -12.08 5.34 -8.73
CA GLY A 111 -10.76 4.83 -8.39
C GLY A 111 -10.82 3.66 -7.40
N GLY A 112 -9.77 2.85 -7.38
CA GLY A 112 -9.58 1.81 -6.36
C GLY A 112 -8.82 2.35 -5.15
N CYS A 113 -7.72 1.70 -4.80
CA CYS A 113 -6.79 2.19 -3.78
C CYS A 113 -5.97 3.38 -4.30
N LEU A 114 -5.54 4.27 -3.40
CA LEU A 114 -4.55 5.29 -3.75
C LEU A 114 -3.24 4.64 -4.24
N PRO A 115 -2.55 5.23 -5.23
CA PRO A 115 -1.23 4.78 -5.64
C PRO A 115 -0.25 4.75 -4.47
N VAL A 116 0.53 3.68 -4.38
CA VAL A 116 1.60 3.54 -3.39
C VAL A 116 2.90 3.97 -4.06
N TYR A 117 3.67 4.83 -3.38
CA TYR A 117 5.02 5.17 -3.82
C TYR A 117 5.92 3.94 -3.65
N CYS A 118 6.58 3.53 -4.73
CA CYS A 118 7.61 2.51 -4.70
C CYS A 118 8.96 3.19 -4.86
N GLU A 119 9.85 3.00 -3.89
CA GLU A 119 11.20 3.53 -3.96
C GLU A 119 11.95 2.89 -5.15
N PRO A 120 12.57 3.68 -6.05
CA PRO A 120 13.36 3.14 -7.14
C PRO A 120 14.47 2.26 -6.58
N GLN A 121 14.54 1.01 -7.04
CA GLN A 121 15.70 0.17 -6.76
C GLN A 121 16.88 0.66 -7.60
N GLU A 122 18.04 0.80 -6.98
CA GLU A 122 19.29 0.99 -7.70
C GLU A 122 19.47 -0.20 -8.65
N ILE A 123 19.51 0.08 -9.95
CA ILE A 123 19.93 -0.93 -10.92
C ILE A 123 21.41 -1.13 -10.65
N GLU A 124 21.80 -2.28 -10.10
CA GLU A 124 23.20 -2.69 -10.05
C GLU A 124 23.78 -2.48 -11.45
N GLU A 125 24.79 -1.62 -11.56
CA GLU A 125 25.55 -1.46 -12.80
C GLU A 125 26.13 -2.83 -13.15
N ILE A 126 25.44 -3.56 -14.03
CA ILE A 126 26.05 -4.73 -14.67
C ILE A 126 27.20 -4.16 -15.49
N GLU A 127 28.43 -4.36 -15.02
CA GLU A 127 29.63 -4.05 -15.78
C GLU A 127 29.44 -4.58 -17.22
N CYS A 128 29.49 -3.67 -18.19
CA CYS A 128 29.08 -3.88 -19.58
C CYS A 128 29.82 -5.01 -20.32
N GLU A 129 30.76 -5.71 -19.70
CA GLU A 129 31.48 -6.82 -20.32
C GLU A 129 30.57 -8.04 -20.57
N ASP A 130 29.55 -8.26 -19.73
CA ASP A 130 28.62 -9.39 -19.89
C ASP A 130 27.51 -9.13 -20.92
N TYR A 131 27.26 -7.86 -21.27
CA TYR A 131 26.21 -7.48 -22.22
C TYR A 131 26.58 -7.80 -23.66
N GLU A 132 27.83 -7.54 -24.07
CA GLU A 132 28.31 -7.85 -25.41
C GLU A 132 28.42 -9.37 -25.63
N GLN A 133 28.79 -10.13 -24.58
CA GLN A 133 28.82 -11.59 -24.65
C GLN A 133 27.40 -12.19 -24.78
N LYS A 134 26.44 -11.75 -23.95
CA LYS A 134 25.03 -12.19 -24.05
C LYS A 134 24.36 -11.78 -25.37
N LYS A 135 24.72 -10.62 -25.90
CA LYS A 135 24.26 -10.14 -27.21
C LYS A 135 24.85 -10.98 -28.34
N GLN A 136 26.14 -11.32 -28.30
CA GLN A 136 26.76 -12.22 -29.28
C GLN A 136 26.17 -13.64 -29.22
N ASP A 137 25.92 -14.17 -28.02
CA ASP A 137 25.39 -15.52 -27.87
C ASP A 137 23.92 -15.61 -28.31
N SER A 138 23.12 -14.56 -28.06
CA SER A 138 21.76 -14.41 -28.61
C SER A 138 21.78 -14.25 -30.15
N LEU A 139 22.76 -13.53 -30.70
CA LEU A 139 22.90 -13.34 -32.15
C LEU A 139 23.39 -14.62 -32.86
N LYS A 140 24.20 -15.45 -32.20
CA LYS A 140 24.58 -16.79 -32.67
C LYS A 140 23.39 -17.74 -32.66
N GLN A 141 22.54 -17.68 -31.63
CA GLN A 141 21.34 -18.51 -31.52
C GLN A 141 20.30 -18.23 -32.60
N TRP A 142 20.22 -17.00 -33.11
CA TRP A 142 19.30 -16.61 -34.19
C TRP A 142 19.83 -16.88 -35.61
N LYS A 143 21.13 -17.18 -35.78
CA LYS A 143 21.74 -17.41 -37.10
C LYS A 143 21.60 -18.84 -37.64
N ASP A 144 21.09 -19.80 -36.85
CA ASP A 144 20.82 -21.17 -37.30
C ASP A 144 19.31 -21.57 -37.25
N PRO A 145 18.42 -21.01 -38.12
CA PRO A 145 17.01 -21.43 -38.14
C PRO A 145 16.73 -22.71 -38.94
N TRP A 146 17.71 -23.25 -39.68
CA TRP A 146 17.50 -24.38 -40.60
C TRP A 146 18.57 -25.46 -40.47
N ARG A 147 18.54 -26.25 -39.38
CA ARG A 147 18.97 -27.66 -39.47
C ARG A 147 17.72 -28.52 -39.72
N PRO A 148 17.56 -29.14 -40.90
CA PRO A 148 16.51 -30.13 -41.09
C PRO A 148 16.82 -31.35 -40.23
N ASN A 149 15.89 -31.72 -39.35
CA ASN A 149 15.87 -33.00 -38.67
C ASN A 149 15.77 -34.13 -39.70
N LEU A 150 16.91 -34.70 -40.09
CA LEU A 150 16.96 -36.00 -40.77
C LEU A 150 16.70 -37.09 -39.74
N ARG A 151 15.43 -37.52 -39.65
CA ARG A 151 15.04 -38.80 -39.05
C ARG A 151 15.77 -39.95 -39.75
N ARG A 152 16.28 -40.88 -38.96
CA ARG A 152 16.31 -42.34 -39.23
C ARG A 152 15.94 -43.00 -37.90
N THR A 153 14.78 -43.65 -37.77
CA THR A 153 14.57 -45.09 -38.06
C THR A 153 15.67 -45.94 -37.46
#